data_AF-A0A401UD93-F1
#
_entry.id   AF-A0A401UD93-F1
#
_cell.length_a   1.000
_cell.length_b   1.000
_cell.length_c   1.000
_cell.angle_alpha   90.00
_cell.angle_beta   90.00
_cell.angle_gamma   90.00
#
_symmetry.space_group_name_H-M   'P 1'
#
loop_
_entity.id
_entity.type
_entity.pdbx_description
1 polymer ?
#
loop_
_entity_poly.entity_id
_entity_poly.type
_entity_poly.pdbx_seq_one_letter_code
_entity_poly.pdbx_strand_id
1 'polypeptide(L)'
;MSTKKAVILTIIIVVGLWLLTPFILNQILSNSKDIGADRGQFGDMYGFVTSLFSGITIIGLVYTIIQQREDIRIARMALTKQEEELKLTRNEFKLQNKTLKYQRFDNTFFNLLNLNLEIAAEIKPTTTQYLINGCVEILNRDSSTTLENEYSKLSSGKRSSADPFASSMFQFIKWICEEKRNEGRKKYLQFAFSQLNPDERIFLFYYFTLYKLHPNLEDFRSYLLEGIERTSNLTKAIDLSKRIFQEN
;
A
#
# COMPACT_ATOMS: atom_id res chain seq x y z
N MET A 1 -36.51 32.67 19.50
CA MET A 1 -37.04 32.08 20.76
C MET A 1 -36.63 30.62 20.79
N SER A 2 -35.93 30.11 21.81
CA SER A 2 -35.45 28.71 21.77
C SER A 2 -36.64 27.77 21.66
N THR A 3 -36.56 26.75 20.81
CA THR A 3 -37.63 25.77 20.57
C THR A 3 -38.21 25.21 21.88
N LYS A 4 -37.37 25.04 22.90
CA LYS A 4 -37.77 24.65 24.26
C LYS A 4 -38.73 25.66 24.93
N LYS A 5 -38.47 26.97 24.82
CA LYS A 5 -39.33 28.03 25.37
C LYS A 5 -40.68 28.10 24.66
N ALA A 6 -40.71 27.85 23.35
CA ALA A 6 -41.95 27.80 22.58
C ALA A 6 -42.82 26.59 22.98
N VAL A 7 -42.23 25.41 23.11
CA VAL A 7 -42.95 24.20 23.54
C VAL A 7 -43.53 24.36 24.95
N ILE A 8 -42.74 24.89 25.89
CA ILE A 8 -43.21 25.14 27.26
C ILE A 8 -44.37 26.13 27.27
N LEU A 9 -44.29 27.20 26.47
CA LEU A 9 -45.38 28.18 26.35
C LEU A 9 -46.66 27.53 25.80
N THR A 10 -46.56 26.70 24.76
CA THR A 10 -47.72 25.98 24.20
C THR A 10 -48.37 25.04 25.22
N ILE A 11 -47.57 24.33 26.03
CA ILE A 11 -48.09 23.46 27.10
C ILE A 11 -48.86 24.28 28.14
N ILE A 12 -48.30 25.42 28.58
CA ILE A 12 -48.96 26.31 29.56
C ILE A 12 -50.29 26.83 29.02
N ILE A 13 -50.33 27.21 27.73
CA ILE A 13 -51.55 27.68 27.07
C ILE A 13 -52.62 26.57 27.02
N VAL A 14 -52.25 25.34 26.64
CA VAL A 14 -53.19 24.21 26.56
C VAL A 14 -53.75 23.85 27.94
N VAL A 15 -52.89 23.77 28.96
CA VAL A 15 -53.32 23.50 30.35
C VAL A 15 -54.19 24.65 30.89
N GLY A 16 -53.82 25.89 30.59
CA GLY A 16 -54.60 27.08 30.96
C GLY A 16 -55.99 27.09 30.33
N LEU A 17 -56.09 26.79 29.03
CA LEU A 17 -57.37 26.64 28.33
C LEU A 17 -58.23 25.53 28.93
N TRP A 18 -57.62 24.39 29.30
CA TRP A 18 -58.32 23.27 29.93
C TRP A 18 -58.87 23.60 31.33
N LEU A 19 -58.17 24.45 32.10
CA LEU A 19 -58.64 24.92 33.42
C LEU A 19 -59.66 26.07 33.32
N LEU A 20 -59.67 26.84 32.22
CA LEU A 20 -60.60 27.95 32.00
C LEU A 20 -61.97 27.48 31.49
N THR A 21 -62.06 26.33 30.81
CA THR A 21 -63.34 25.80 30.32
C THR A 21 -64.41 25.61 31.40
N PRO A 22 -64.17 25.00 32.59
CA PRO A 22 -65.20 24.86 33.62
C PRO A 22 -65.58 26.22 34.24
N PHE A 23 -64.65 27.18 34.29
CA PHE A 23 -64.89 28.51 34.85
C PHE A 23 -65.83 29.34 33.96
N ILE A 24 -65.60 29.33 32.64
CA ILE A 24 -66.43 30.02 31.65
C ILE A 24 -67.83 29.39 31.58
N LEU A 25 -67.91 28.07 31.61
CA LEU A 25 -69.19 27.34 31.59
C LEU A 25 -70.02 27.59 32.87
N ASN A 26 -69.40 27.61 34.06
CA ASN A 26 -70.10 27.91 35.31
C ASN A 26 -70.70 29.33 35.31
N GLN A 27 -70.03 30.30 34.68
CA GLN A 27 -70.57 31.65 34.50
C GLN A 27 -71.77 31.69 33.53
N ILE A 28 -71.73 30.94 32.42
CA ILE A 28 -72.79 30.92 31.39
C ILE A 28 -74.04 30.14 31.84
N LEU A 29 -73.86 29.03 32.57
CA LEU A 29 -74.93 28.12 33.00
C LEU A 29 -75.56 28.47 34.35
N SER A 30 -74.97 29.41 35.10
CA SER A 30 -75.56 29.90 36.38
C SER A 30 -76.94 30.57 36.24
N ASN A 31 -77.44 30.77 35.01
CA ASN A 31 -78.75 31.34 34.71
C ASN A 31 -79.82 30.32 34.24
N SER A 32 -79.51 29.03 34.09
CA SER A 32 -80.48 27.99 33.69
C SER A 32 -80.87 27.07 34.85
N LYS A 33 -82.17 26.74 34.97
CA LYS A 33 -82.75 26.02 36.12
C LYS A 33 -82.82 24.49 35.94
N ASP A 34 -82.15 23.94 34.91
CA ASP A 34 -82.20 22.51 34.52
C ASP A 34 -80.82 21.83 34.59
N ILE A 35 -80.49 21.33 35.78
CA ILE A 35 -79.19 20.74 36.17
C ILE A 35 -78.78 19.53 35.30
N GLY A 36 -79.72 18.88 34.60
CA GLY A 36 -79.48 17.72 33.73
C GLY A 36 -79.08 18.07 32.29
N ALA A 37 -79.66 19.13 31.72
CA ALA A 37 -79.34 19.61 30.37
C ALA A 37 -77.97 20.32 30.34
N ASP A 38 -77.65 21.03 31.42
CA ASP A 38 -76.38 21.72 31.59
C ASP A 38 -75.18 20.74 31.48
N ARG A 39 -75.27 19.56 32.12
CA ARG A 39 -74.22 18.50 32.11
C ARG A 39 -73.91 17.94 30.72
N GLY A 40 -74.91 17.83 29.85
CA GLY A 40 -74.70 17.43 28.45
C GLY A 40 -73.90 18.47 27.68
N GLN A 41 -74.24 19.75 27.87
CA GLN A 41 -73.57 20.88 27.20
C GLN A 41 -72.13 21.08 27.67
N PHE A 42 -71.82 20.78 28.95
CA PHE A 42 -70.44 20.67 29.43
C PHE A 42 -69.66 19.61 28.63
N GLY A 43 -70.23 18.40 28.48
CA GLY A 43 -69.62 17.30 27.73
C GLY A 43 -69.33 17.64 26.26
N ASP A 44 -70.27 18.32 25.60
CA ASP A 44 -70.15 18.71 24.19
C ASP A 44 -69.00 19.71 23.93
N MET A 45 -68.78 20.67 24.84
CA MET A 45 -67.67 21.62 24.72
C MET A 45 -66.31 20.98 24.95
N TYR A 46 -66.19 20.06 25.92
CA TYR A 46 -64.96 19.26 26.10
C TYR A 46 -64.72 18.35 24.89
N GLY A 47 -65.77 17.77 24.29
CA GLY A 47 -65.70 16.98 23.08
C GLY A 47 -65.19 17.79 21.88
N PHE A 48 -65.69 19.02 21.69
CA PHE A 48 -65.24 19.93 20.63
C PHE A 48 -63.76 20.31 20.80
N VAL A 49 -63.34 20.74 22.00
CA VAL A 49 -61.95 21.11 22.29
C VAL A 49 -60.99 19.93 22.10
N THR A 50 -61.39 18.74 22.57
CA THR A 50 -60.59 17.51 22.43
C THR A 50 -60.46 17.08 20.97
N SER A 51 -61.53 17.20 20.19
CA SER A 51 -61.51 16.89 18.75
C SER A 51 -60.61 17.86 17.97
N LEU A 52 -60.68 19.15 18.29
CA LEU A 52 -59.85 20.19 17.67
C LEU A 52 -58.36 20.00 18.01
N PHE A 53 -58.05 19.71 19.27
CA PHE A 53 -56.69 19.39 19.70
C PHE A 53 -56.14 18.12 19.04
N SER A 54 -56.99 17.09 18.90
CA SER A 54 -56.62 15.85 18.19
C SER A 54 -56.29 16.12 16.72
N GLY A 55 -57.09 16.96 16.03
CA GLY A 55 -56.82 17.38 14.66
C GLY A 55 -55.48 18.12 14.50
N ILE A 56 -55.21 19.10 15.38
CA ILE A 56 -53.93 19.84 15.38
C ILE A 56 -52.74 18.91 15.64
N THR A 57 -52.90 17.94 16.56
CA THR A 57 -51.87 16.96 16.87
C THR A 57 -51.53 16.09 15.66
N ILE A 58 -52.54 15.64 14.92
CA ILE A 58 -52.35 14.86 13.69
C ILE A 58 -51.63 15.70 12.62
N ILE A 59 -52.00 16.98 12.46
CA ILE A 59 -51.33 17.89 11.52
C ILE A 59 -49.86 18.07 11.90
N GLY A 60 -49.57 18.30 13.18
CA GLY A 60 -48.19 18.42 13.69
C GLY A 60 -47.37 17.13 13.51
N LEU A 61 -48.01 15.97 13.70
CA LEU A 61 -47.39 14.67 13.46
C LEU A 61 -47.08 14.46 11.99
N VAL A 62 -48.02 14.75 11.09
CA VAL A 62 -47.82 14.66 9.62
C VAL A 62 -46.69 15.58 9.17
N TYR A 63 -46.67 16.83 9.67
CA TYR A 63 -45.57 17.76 9.39
C TYR A 63 -44.21 17.19 9.82
N THR A 64 -44.14 16.61 11.02
CA THR A 64 -42.92 15.98 11.53
C THR A 64 -42.50 14.78 10.69
N ILE A 65 -43.44 13.95 10.25
CA ILE A 65 -43.16 12.81 9.36
C ILE A 65 -42.58 13.28 8.02
N ILE A 66 -43.12 14.37 7.45
CA ILE A 66 -42.59 14.95 6.21
C ILE A 66 -41.14 15.42 6.42
N GLN A 67 -40.85 16.11 7.51
CA GLN A 67 -39.50 16.56 7.84
C GLN A 67 -38.54 15.37 8.02
N GLN A 68 -38.96 14.36 8.80
CA GLN A 68 -38.17 13.15 9.02
C GLN A 68 -37.86 12.40 7.71
N ARG A 69 -38.81 12.37 6.77
CA ARG A 69 -38.59 11.74 5.45
C ARG A 69 -37.50 12.47 4.66
N GLU A 70 -37.49 13.80 4.69
CA GLU A 70 -36.46 14.58 4.00
C GLU A 70 -35.09 14.42 4.66
N ASP A 71 -35.02 14.42 6.00
CA ASP A 71 -33.77 14.18 6.72
C ASP A 71 -33.18 12.79 6.39
N ILE A 72 -34.02 11.75 6.31
CA ILE A 72 -33.61 10.40 5.88
C ILE A 72 -33.10 10.41 4.43
N ARG A 73 -33.78 11.15 3.55
CA ARG A 73 -33.37 11.28 2.14
C ARG A 73 -31.99 11.91 2.03
N ILE A 74 -31.76 13.03 2.72
CA ILE A 74 -30.46 13.71 2.76
C ILE A 74 -29.38 12.79 3.34
N ALA A 75 -29.68 12.10 4.44
CA ALA A 75 -28.75 11.14 5.05
C ALA A 75 -28.36 10.01 4.09
N ARG A 76 -29.31 9.46 3.33
CA ARG A 76 -29.05 8.44 2.30
C ARG A 76 -28.15 8.99 1.19
N MET A 77 -28.42 10.20 0.70
CA MET A 77 -27.58 10.85 -0.31
C MET A 77 -26.15 11.09 0.18
N ALA A 78 -25.99 11.51 1.44
CA ALA A 78 -24.69 11.70 2.06
C ALA A 78 -23.91 10.38 2.16
N LEU A 79 -24.57 9.28 2.57
CA LEU A 79 -23.97 7.95 2.62
C LEU A 79 -23.52 7.46 1.23
N THR A 80 -24.36 7.63 0.20
CA THR A 80 -23.97 7.22 -1.16
C THR A 80 -22.76 7.99 -1.67
N LYS A 81 -22.68 9.30 -1.37
CA LYS A 81 -21.50 10.11 -1.71
C LYS A 81 -20.27 9.66 -0.93
N GLN A 82 -20.42 9.35 0.36
CA GLN A 82 -19.32 8.84 1.18
C GLN A 82 -18.79 7.49 0.67
N GLU A 83 -19.67 6.59 0.22
CA GLU A 83 -19.27 5.32 -0.38
C GLU A 83 -18.46 5.52 -1.67
N GLU A 84 -18.86 6.49 -2.50
CA GLU A 84 -18.14 6.85 -3.72
C GLU A 84 -16.75 7.41 -3.43
N GLU A 85 -16.63 8.37 -2.51
CA GLU A 85 -15.36 8.93 -2.05
C GLU A 85 -14.43 7.86 -1.47
N LEU A 86 -14.98 6.91 -0.69
CA LEU A 86 -14.21 5.78 -0.17
C LEU A 86 -13.71 4.85 -1.29
N LYS A 87 -14.49 4.65 -2.36
CA LYS A 87 -14.05 3.87 -3.52
C LYS A 87 -12.90 4.59 -4.24
N LEU A 88 -13.00 5.90 -4.45
CA LEU A 88 -11.94 6.71 -5.05
C LEU A 88 -10.66 6.68 -4.19
N THR A 89 -10.79 6.92 -2.89
CA THR A 89 -9.67 6.86 -1.93
C THR A 89 -9.00 5.48 -1.92
N ARG A 90 -9.77 4.40 -1.98
CA ARG A 90 -9.22 3.03 -2.07
C ARG A 90 -8.44 2.81 -3.36
N ASN A 91 -8.90 3.39 -4.47
CA ASN A 91 -8.19 3.29 -5.75
C ASN A 91 -6.88 4.09 -5.72
N GLU A 92 -6.89 5.30 -5.16
CA GLU A 92 -5.68 6.10 -4.94
C GLU A 92 -4.69 5.39 -4.02
N PHE A 93 -5.17 4.79 -2.92
CA PHE A 93 -4.32 4.03 -2.01
C PHE A 93 -3.69 2.80 -2.68
N LYS A 94 -4.42 2.12 -3.57
CA LYS A 94 -3.85 1.03 -4.39
C LYS A 94 -2.75 1.53 -5.31
N LEU A 95 -2.97 2.66 -5.98
CA LEU A 95 -1.97 3.28 -6.86
C LEU A 95 -0.74 3.72 -6.06
N GLN A 96 -0.94 4.40 -4.93
CA GLN A 96 0.14 4.83 -4.04
C GLN A 96 0.94 3.64 -3.51
N ASN A 97 0.30 2.56 -3.08
CA ASN A 97 1.00 1.35 -2.65
C ASN A 97 1.85 0.75 -3.77
N LYS A 98 1.36 0.77 -5.01
CA LYS A 98 2.13 0.33 -6.18
C LYS A 98 3.36 1.22 -6.39
N THR A 99 3.20 2.54 -6.32
CA THR A 99 4.31 3.50 -6.41
C THR A 99 5.31 3.33 -5.28
N LEU A 100 4.85 3.14 -4.04
CA LEU A 100 5.70 2.93 -2.87
C LEU A 100 6.53 1.65 -2.99
N LYS A 101 5.97 0.58 -3.56
CA LYS A 101 6.74 -0.63 -3.86
C LYS A 101 7.88 -0.34 -4.84
N TYR A 102 7.63 0.46 -5.88
CA TYR A 102 8.67 0.87 -6.82
C TYR A 102 9.74 1.74 -6.15
N GLN A 103 9.36 2.73 -5.37
CA GLN A 103 10.29 3.59 -4.65
C GLN A 103 11.13 2.81 -3.63
N ARG A 104 10.54 1.85 -2.91
CA ARG A 104 11.28 0.98 -1.97
C ARG A 104 12.31 0.13 -2.69
N PHE A 105 11.96 -0.41 -3.84
CA PHE A 105 12.91 -1.13 -4.68
C PHE A 105 14.05 -0.21 -5.11
N ASP A 106 13.75 0.93 -5.72
CA ASP A 106 14.77 1.88 -6.21
C ASP A 106 15.71 2.34 -5.08
N ASN A 107 15.15 2.69 -3.92
CA ASN A 107 15.96 3.10 -2.77
C ASN A 107 16.85 1.96 -2.26
N THR A 108 16.31 0.74 -2.15
CA THR A 108 17.10 -0.43 -1.74
C THR A 108 18.19 -0.75 -2.75
N PHE A 109 17.88 -0.64 -4.05
CA PHE A 109 18.83 -0.81 -5.13
C PHE A 109 20.00 0.16 -5.01
N PHE A 110 19.74 1.47 -4.85
CA PHE A 110 20.81 2.46 -4.74
C PHE A 110 21.62 2.31 -3.45
N ASN A 111 20.99 1.94 -2.34
CA ASN A 111 21.70 1.63 -1.10
C ASN A 111 22.64 0.43 -1.26
N LEU A 112 22.16 -0.67 -1.87
CA LEU A 112 22.98 -1.85 -2.13
C LEU A 112 24.08 -1.57 -3.16
N LEU A 113 23.80 -0.75 -4.18
CA LEU A 113 24.81 -0.34 -5.15
C LEU A 113 25.94 0.44 -4.47
N ASN A 114 25.61 1.43 -3.63
CA ASN A 114 26.60 2.22 -2.92
C ASN A 114 27.47 1.35 -2.01
N LEU A 115 26.87 0.41 -1.27
CA LEU A 115 27.62 -0.56 -0.46
C LEU A 115 28.58 -1.40 -1.32
N ASN A 116 28.14 -1.85 -2.50
CA ASN A 116 29.00 -2.61 -3.40
C ASN A 116 30.16 -1.77 -3.96
N LEU A 117 29.92 -0.49 -4.26
CA LEU A 117 30.97 0.43 -4.74
C LEU A 117 31.99 0.76 -3.63
N GLU A 118 31.54 0.90 -2.39
CA GLU A 118 32.43 1.07 -1.22
C GLU A 118 33.34 -0.15 -1.06
N ILE A 119 32.78 -1.36 -1.11
CA ILE A 119 33.58 -2.60 -1.03
C ILE A 119 34.51 -2.73 -2.23
N ALA A 120 34.06 -2.38 -3.45
CA ALA A 120 34.88 -2.42 -4.66
C ALA A 120 36.09 -1.50 -4.55
N ALA A 121 35.92 -0.30 -3.97
CA ALA A 121 36.99 0.67 -3.77
C ALA A 121 38.11 0.16 -2.84
N GLU A 122 37.83 -0.80 -1.96
CA GLU A 122 38.84 -1.44 -1.11
C GLU A 122 39.71 -2.47 -1.86
N ILE A 123 39.34 -2.83 -3.10
CA ILE A 123 40.06 -3.84 -3.88
C ILE A 123 41.11 -3.15 -4.75
N LYS A 124 42.37 -3.52 -4.53
CA LYS A 124 43.46 -3.05 -5.38
C LYS A 124 43.34 -3.69 -6.78
N PRO A 125 43.56 -2.93 -7.88
CA PRO A 125 43.58 -3.49 -9.24
C PRO A 125 44.59 -4.63 -9.43
N THR A 126 45.72 -4.59 -8.72
CA THR A 126 46.70 -5.69 -8.75
C THR A 126 46.13 -7.01 -8.23
N THR A 127 45.14 -6.94 -7.34
CA THR A 127 44.50 -8.10 -6.73
C THR A 127 43.50 -8.73 -7.69
N THR A 128 42.68 -7.93 -8.38
CA THR A 128 41.78 -8.43 -9.43
C THR A 128 42.57 -9.08 -10.55
N GLN A 129 43.65 -8.45 -11.02
CA GLN A 129 44.49 -9.01 -12.08
C GLN A 129 45.16 -10.33 -11.68
N TYR A 130 45.67 -10.45 -10.44
CA TYR A 130 46.23 -11.69 -9.92
C TYR A 130 45.19 -12.82 -9.90
N LEU A 131 43.98 -12.53 -9.41
CA LEU A 131 42.91 -13.51 -9.34
C LEU A 131 42.43 -13.93 -10.73
N ILE A 132 42.31 -12.98 -11.67
CA ILE A 132 41.97 -13.28 -13.07
C ILE A 132 43.01 -14.22 -13.69
N ASN A 133 44.31 -13.92 -13.54
CA ASN A 133 45.37 -14.76 -14.08
C ASN A 133 45.32 -16.17 -13.49
N GLY A 134 45.13 -16.30 -12.17
CA GLY A 134 44.96 -17.61 -11.54
C GLY A 134 43.72 -18.35 -12.04
N CYS A 135 42.59 -17.65 -12.25
CA CYS A 135 41.39 -18.24 -12.83
C CYS A 135 41.63 -18.74 -14.26
N VAL A 136 42.39 -18.00 -15.07
CA VAL A 136 42.77 -18.40 -16.43
C VAL A 136 43.66 -19.64 -16.42
N GLU A 137 44.61 -19.74 -15.50
CA GLU A 137 45.45 -20.93 -15.34
C GLU A 137 44.61 -22.16 -14.98
N ILE A 138 43.69 -22.00 -14.02
CA ILE A 138 42.75 -23.05 -13.59
C ILE A 138 41.90 -23.52 -14.78
N LEU A 139 41.37 -22.59 -15.59
CA LEU A 139 40.55 -22.93 -16.75
C LEU A 139 41.30 -23.66 -17.86
N ASN A 140 42.60 -23.38 -18.03
CA ASN A 140 43.40 -24.08 -19.02
C ASN A 140 43.80 -25.50 -18.58
N ARG A 141 43.55 -25.89 -17.32
CA ARG A 141 43.87 -27.23 -16.78
C ARG A 141 42.78 -28.29 -16.95
N ASP A 142 41.68 -27.98 -17.64
CA ASP A 142 40.70 -28.94 -18.19
C ASP A 142 40.20 -30.04 -17.20
N SER A 143 39.93 -29.68 -15.94
CA SER A 143 39.29 -30.59 -14.96
C SER A 143 38.12 -29.91 -14.25
N SER A 144 36.90 -30.26 -14.66
CA SER A 144 35.64 -29.69 -14.16
C SER A 144 35.33 -30.02 -12.69
N THR A 145 35.98 -31.03 -12.10
CA THR A 145 35.67 -31.53 -10.76
C THR A 145 36.49 -30.90 -9.63
N THR A 146 37.45 -30.02 -9.94
CA THR A 146 38.38 -29.41 -8.95
C THR A 146 38.40 -27.87 -8.94
N LEU A 147 37.62 -27.21 -9.79
CA LEU A 147 37.67 -25.75 -9.99
C LEU A 147 37.43 -24.93 -8.71
N GLU A 148 36.45 -25.31 -7.89
CA GLU A 148 36.12 -24.62 -6.63
C GLU A 148 37.22 -24.79 -5.57
N ASN A 149 37.81 -25.99 -5.50
CA ASN A 149 38.92 -26.31 -4.60
C ASN A 149 40.22 -25.61 -5.02
N GLU A 150 40.45 -25.40 -6.32
CA GLU A 150 41.60 -24.67 -6.83
C GLU A 150 41.43 -23.15 -6.64
N TYR A 151 40.23 -22.61 -6.87
CA TYR A 151 39.95 -21.20 -6.60
C TYR A 151 40.06 -20.89 -5.10
N SER A 152 39.50 -21.71 -4.23
CA SER A 152 39.61 -21.50 -2.77
C SER A 152 41.06 -21.57 -2.27
N LYS A 153 41.92 -22.40 -2.88
CA LYS A 153 43.37 -22.38 -2.61
C LYS A 153 44.02 -21.08 -3.08
N LEU A 154 43.68 -20.62 -4.29
CA LEU A 154 44.16 -19.35 -4.85
C LEU A 154 43.76 -18.15 -3.98
N SER A 155 42.53 -18.13 -3.47
CA SER A 155 42.03 -17.04 -2.62
C SER A 155 42.49 -17.14 -1.17
N SER A 156 42.81 -18.33 -0.65
CA SER A 156 43.30 -18.50 0.73
C SER A 156 44.67 -17.86 1.00
N GLY A 157 45.56 -17.79 -0.01
CA GLY A 157 46.91 -17.21 0.12
C GLY A 157 46.93 -15.69 0.26
N LYS A 158 45.84 -15.03 -0.10
CA LYS A 158 45.54 -13.62 0.14
C LYS A 158 44.05 -13.56 0.44
N ARG A 159 43.63 -13.65 1.72
CA ARG A 159 42.26 -13.29 2.14
C ARG A 159 41.98 -11.88 1.64
N SER A 160 41.46 -11.81 0.43
CA SER A 160 41.39 -10.64 -0.40
C SER A 160 40.02 -10.03 -0.17
N SER A 161 39.94 -8.70 -0.11
CA SER A 161 38.68 -7.96 -0.18
C SER A 161 37.83 -8.36 -1.41
N ALA A 162 38.41 -9.06 -2.40
CA ALA A 162 37.74 -9.56 -3.59
C ALA A 162 36.69 -10.66 -3.34
N ASP A 163 36.86 -11.56 -2.36
CA ASP A 163 35.87 -12.60 -2.08
C ASP A 163 34.60 -12.01 -1.42
N PRO A 164 34.71 -11.15 -0.38
CA PRO A 164 33.57 -10.38 0.14
C PRO A 164 32.87 -9.55 -0.94
N PHE A 165 33.63 -8.92 -1.84
CA PHE A 165 33.07 -8.18 -2.97
C PHE A 165 32.25 -9.06 -3.91
N ALA A 166 32.82 -10.17 -4.37
CA ALA A 166 32.13 -11.07 -5.29
C ALA A 166 30.87 -11.67 -4.65
N SER A 167 30.94 -11.98 -3.35
CA SER A 167 29.79 -12.43 -2.56
C SER A 167 28.70 -11.35 -2.42
N SER A 168 29.11 -10.11 -2.11
CA SER A 168 28.18 -8.97 -2.03
C SER A 168 27.50 -8.69 -3.37
N MET A 169 28.28 -8.69 -4.45
CA MET A 169 27.77 -8.52 -5.81
C MET A 169 26.83 -9.67 -6.20
N PHE A 170 27.13 -10.90 -5.80
CA PHE A 170 26.21 -12.01 -6.01
C PHE A 170 24.86 -11.79 -5.34
N GLN A 171 24.86 -11.42 -4.05
CA GLN A 171 23.61 -11.18 -3.33
C GLN A 171 22.83 -10.00 -3.92
N PHE A 172 23.53 -8.97 -4.36
CA PHE A 172 22.91 -7.83 -5.03
C PHE A 172 22.25 -8.22 -6.36
N ILE A 173 22.96 -8.97 -7.22
CA ILE A 173 22.43 -9.49 -8.48
C ILE A 173 21.25 -10.42 -8.21
N LYS A 174 21.38 -11.33 -7.24
CA LYS A 174 20.32 -12.25 -6.83
C LYS A 174 19.06 -11.49 -6.40
N TRP A 175 19.21 -10.46 -5.58
CA TRP A 175 18.11 -9.61 -5.15
C TRP A 175 17.41 -8.90 -6.33
N ILE A 176 18.18 -8.39 -7.31
CA ILE A 176 17.61 -7.82 -8.55
C ILE A 176 16.85 -8.88 -9.35
N CYS A 177 17.39 -10.10 -9.44
CA CYS A 177 16.79 -11.21 -10.20
C CYS A 177 15.53 -11.80 -9.54
N GLU A 178 15.44 -11.77 -8.21
CA GLU A 178 14.26 -12.21 -7.46
C GLU A 178 13.06 -11.27 -7.63
N GLU A 179 13.29 -10.01 -8.00
CA GLU A 179 12.22 -9.06 -8.28
C GLU A 179 11.39 -9.53 -9.48
N LYS A 180 10.07 -9.72 -9.31
CA LYS A 180 9.18 -10.28 -10.35
C LYS A 180 9.09 -9.45 -11.64
N ARG A 181 9.61 -8.22 -11.63
CA ARG A 181 9.53 -7.28 -12.75
C ARG A 181 10.62 -7.56 -13.80
N ASN A 182 10.28 -8.32 -14.86
CA ASN A 182 11.21 -8.63 -15.94
C ASN A 182 11.80 -7.40 -16.67
N GLU A 183 10.99 -6.38 -16.98
CA GLU A 183 11.45 -5.21 -17.75
C GLU A 183 12.46 -4.33 -17.00
N GLY A 184 12.47 -4.37 -15.66
CA GLY A 184 13.40 -3.59 -14.85
C GLY A 184 14.79 -4.24 -14.75
N ARG A 185 14.84 -5.57 -14.62
CA ARG A 185 16.06 -6.32 -14.27
C ARG A 185 17.25 -5.94 -15.14
N LYS A 186 17.08 -6.00 -16.46
CA LYS A 186 18.15 -5.67 -17.42
C LYS A 186 18.70 -4.26 -17.19
N LYS A 187 17.82 -3.26 -17.05
CA LYS A 187 18.22 -1.87 -16.84
C LYS A 187 19.06 -1.71 -15.57
N TYR A 188 18.62 -2.29 -14.44
CA TYR A 188 19.35 -2.18 -13.16
C TYR A 188 20.68 -2.94 -13.18
N LEU A 189 20.74 -4.11 -13.82
CA LEU A 189 21.97 -4.88 -13.98
C LEU A 189 22.98 -4.15 -14.86
N GLN A 190 22.55 -3.63 -16.03
CA GLN A 190 23.41 -2.83 -16.90
C GLN A 190 23.91 -1.57 -16.18
N PHE A 191 23.04 -0.89 -15.44
CA PHE A 191 23.44 0.26 -14.63
C PHE A 191 24.48 -0.14 -13.58
N ALA A 192 24.23 -1.19 -12.79
CA ALA A 192 25.17 -1.67 -11.78
C ALA A 192 26.53 -2.04 -12.37
N PHE A 193 26.56 -2.82 -13.45
CA PHE A 193 27.82 -3.25 -14.08
C PHE A 193 28.57 -2.12 -14.77
N SER A 194 27.88 -1.07 -15.22
CA SER A 194 28.54 0.13 -15.78
C SER A 194 29.36 0.92 -14.76
N GLN A 195 29.10 0.72 -13.46
CA GLN A 195 29.85 1.38 -12.39
C GLN A 195 31.14 0.64 -12.03
N LEU A 196 31.36 -0.56 -12.57
CA LEU A 196 32.51 -1.41 -12.28
C LEU A 196 33.58 -1.27 -13.36
N ASN A 197 34.84 -1.40 -12.95
CA ASN A 197 35.97 -1.43 -13.88
C ASN A 197 35.96 -2.71 -14.73
N PRO A 198 36.58 -2.70 -15.93
CA PRO A 198 36.65 -3.90 -16.78
C PRO A 198 37.26 -5.11 -16.06
N ASP A 199 38.33 -4.91 -15.27
CA ASP A 199 38.97 -5.97 -14.51
C ASP A 199 38.06 -6.54 -13.42
N GLU A 200 37.28 -5.69 -12.74
CA GLU A 200 36.30 -6.14 -11.74
C GLU A 200 35.21 -6.98 -12.40
N ARG A 201 34.70 -6.55 -13.56
CA ARG A 201 33.69 -7.28 -14.33
C ARG A 201 34.21 -8.64 -14.83
N ILE A 202 35.44 -8.68 -15.32
CA ILE A 202 36.11 -9.92 -15.76
C ILE A 202 36.34 -10.85 -14.56
N PHE A 203 36.81 -10.31 -13.43
CA PHE A 203 36.97 -11.07 -12.19
C PHE A 203 35.65 -11.69 -11.73
N LEU A 204 34.56 -10.90 -11.66
CA LEU A 204 33.23 -11.40 -11.31
C LEU A 204 32.76 -12.47 -12.28
N PHE A 205 33.02 -12.32 -13.57
CA PHE A 205 32.67 -13.33 -14.57
C PHE A 205 33.40 -14.67 -14.30
N TYR A 206 34.71 -14.64 -14.06
CA TYR A 206 35.48 -15.83 -13.70
C TYR A 206 35.01 -16.42 -12.38
N TYR A 207 34.79 -15.59 -11.37
CA TYR A 207 34.29 -16.00 -10.06
C TYR A 207 32.95 -16.73 -10.19
N PHE A 208 31.97 -16.18 -10.91
CA PHE A 208 30.65 -16.80 -11.12
C PHE A 208 30.66 -18.02 -12.04
N THR A 209 31.74 -18.22 -12.81
CA THR A 209 31.93 -19.41 -13.65
C THR A 209 32.53 -20.55 -12.83
N LEU A 210 33.49 -20.24 -11.95
CA LEU A 210 34.22 -21.21 -11.14
C LEU A 210 33.47 -21.58 -9.85
N TYR A 211 32.71 -20.64 -9.30
CA TYR A 211 31.87 -20.87 -8.12
C TYR A 211 30.45 -21.22 -8.57
N LYS A 212 29.94 -22.37 -8.11
CA LYS A 212 28.63 -22.89 -8.54
C LYS A 212 27.50 -21.97 -8.04
N LEU A 213 26.97 -21.13 -8.91
CA LEU A 213 25.85 -20.24 -8.61
C LEU A 213 24.51 -20.81 -9.12
N HIS A 214 23.42 -20.35 -8.52
CA HIS A 214 22.04 -20.78 -8.80
C HIS A 214 21.69 -20.79 -10.31
N PRO A 215 20.79 -21.70 -10.77
CA PRO A 215 20.43 -21.86 -12.19
C PRO A 215 19.80 -20.62 -12.85
N ASN A 216 19.09 -19.77 -12.10
CA ASN A 216 18.24 -18.70 -12.65
C ASN A 216 18.99 -17.38 -12.98
N LEU A 217 20.25 -17.48 -13.35
CA LEU A 217 21.19 -16.37 -13.40
C LEU A 217 21.92 -16.25 -14.75
N GLU A 218 21.44 -16.93 -15.79
CA GLU A 218 22.04 -16.90 -17.12
C GLU A 218 22.02 -15.49 -17.75
N ASP A 219 20.92 -14.74 -17.58
CA ASP A 219 20.72 -13.47 -18.26
C ASP A 219 21.79 -12.43 -17.93
N PHE A 220 22.28 -12.39 -16.68
CA PHE A 220 23.15 -11.29 -16.25
C PHE A 220 24.59 -11.39 -16.76
N ARG A 221 25.07 -12.60 -17.06
CA ARG A 221 26.46 -12.83 -17.49
C ARG A 221 26.76 -12.14 -18.82
N SER A 222 25.75 -12.08 -19.69
CA SER A 222 25.84 -11.35 -20.97
C SER A 222 26.09 -9.85 -20.74
N TYR A 223 25.42 -9.26 -19.74
CA TYR A 223 25.59 -7.85 -19.38
C TYR A 223 26.94 -7.58 -18.69
N LEU A 224 27.48 -8.54 -17.94
CA LEU A 224 28.79 -8.40 -17.31
C LEU A 224 29.93 -8.21 -18.31
N LEU A 225 29.83 -8.77 -19.52
CA LEU A 225 30.87 -8.66 -20.55
C LEU A 225 30.52 -7.69 -21.68
N GLU A 226 29.40 -6.98 -21.57
CA GLU A 226 28.96 -6.00 -22.57
C GLU A 226 30.00 -4.86 -22.73
N GLY A 227 30.51 -4.68 -23.94
CA GLY A 227 31.54 -3.68 -24.26
C GLY A 227 32.98 -4.08 -23.89
N ILE A 228 33.21 -5.30 -23.39
CA ILE A 228 34.56 -5.82 -23.10
C ILE A 228 35.09 -6.62 -24.30
N GLU A 229 36.35 -6.36 -24.68
CA GLU A 229 37.01 -7.09 -25.77
C GLU A 229 37.18 -8.57 -25.41
N ARG A 230 36.76 -9.46 -26.31
CA ARG A 230 36.81 -10.91 -26.09
C ARG A 230 38.19 -11.46 -26.39
N THR A 231 38.99 -11.65 -25.35
CA THR A 231 40.24 -12.42 -25.46
C THR A 231 39.95 -13.91 -25.69
N SER A 232 40.94 -14.66 -26.18
CA SER A 232 40.86 -16.12 -26.33
C SER A 232 40.48 -16.81 -25.01
N ASN A 233 41.05 -16.37 -23.89
CA ASN A 233 40.77 -16.94 -22.57
C ASN A 233 39.36 -16.60 -22.08
N LEU A 234 38.85 -15.39 -22.36
CA LEU A 234 37.48 -15.02 -22.01
C LEU A 234 36.47 -15.83 -22.82
N THR A 235 36.77 -16.09 -24.10
CA THR A 235 35.92 -16.91 -24.97
C THR A 235 35.82 -18.35 -24.48
N LYS A 236 36.96 -18.96 -24.10
CA LYS A 236 36.98 -20.30 -23.46
C LYS A 236 36.14 -20.34 -22.18
N ALA A 237 36.23 -19.30 -21.36
CA ALA A 237 35.48 -19.20 -20.12
C ALA A 237 33.96 -19.07 -20.36
N ILE A 238 33.55 -18.31 -21.39
CA ILE A 238 32.15 -18.24 -21.83
C ILE A 238 31.65 -19.62 -22.26
N ASP A 239 32.41 -20.35 -23.06
CA ASP A 239 31.99 -21.67 -23.54
C ASP A 239 31.94 -22.71 -22.41
N LEU A 240 32.85 -22.64 -21.44
CA LEU A 240 32.77 -23.46 -20.22
C LEU A 240 31.53 -23.10 -19.39
N SER A 241 31.27 -21.80 -19.21
CA SER A 241 30.10 -21.32 -18.46
C SER A 241 28.77 -21.72 -19.11
N LYS A 242 28.73 -21.95 -20.42
CA LYS A 242 27.54 -22.51 -21.09
C LYS A 242 27.42 -24.01 -20.82
N ARG A 243 28.53 -24.75 -20.94
CA ARG A 243 28.56 -26.21 -20.71
C ARG A 243 28.13 -26.60 -19.30
N ILE A 244 28.71 -25.96 -18.27
CA ILE A 244 28.40 -26.27 -16.85
C ILE A 244 26.92 -26.04 -16.51
N PHE A 245 26.26 -25.09 -17.19
CA PHE A 245 24.93 -24.63 -16.84
C PHE A 245 23.82 -25.16 -17.76
N GLN A 246 24.14 -25.60 -18.99
CA GLN A 246 23.21 -26.38 -19.83
C GLN A 246 23.00 -27.82 -19.35
N GLU A 247 23.90 -28.35 -18.49
CA GLU A 247 23.80 -29.67 -17.88
C GLU A 247 22.96 -29.71 -16.58
N ASN A 248 22.37 -28.59 -16.14
CA ASN A 248 21.48 -28.51 -14.96
C ASN A 248 20.13 -27.88 -15.30
#